data_AF-A0A7Y8J682-F1
#
_entry.id   AF-A0A7Y8J682-F1
#
_cell.length_a   1.000
_cell.length_b   1.000
_cell.length_c   1.000
_cell.angle_alpha   90.00
_cell.angle_beta   90.00
_cell.angle_gamma   90.00
#
_symmetry.space_group_name_H-M   'P 1'
#
loop_
_entity.id
_entity.type
_entity.pdbx_description
1 polymer ?
#
loop_
_entity_poly.entity_id
_entity_poly.type
_entity_poly.pdbx_seq_one_letter_code
_entity_poly.pdbx_strand_id
1 'polypeptide(L)'
;MEKISRNIISTQSQLFFLSAILLLIAKIFFGSDDTITTRMIVDLFIGLTIFFLILSLIKFEKSRSSAPLPLVLNVGILLALMFFIIIFSDYLLPGIFDNINYRLKNPDLVYNLVSVLYALVIAGLISYFLITLRHFFFLNQVRNARIYFNTMLVFFVLASLSINLLQDESLSFIPTTFFIVSILLMAFNSIRISWIAFLAKKEKIYLLLLSFGITTLFIVNIVNSAEDNIYSQMLNAFSPSLRQFVQIIMIYGSVYFLILFFTTLFHLPTAEAYDRKAQEVTSLQYFSKLITEVLDFNELAETVTEIAQKLSGSKAA
;
A
#
# COMPACT_ATOMS: atom_id res chain seq x y z
N MET A 1 -2.27 -14.77 28.95
CA MET A 1 -0.96 -14.33 28.44
C MET A 1 -0.11 -15.55 28.08
N GLU A 2 -0.66 -16.50 27.30
CA GLU A 2 -0.04 -17.82 27.09
C GLU A 2 -0.45 -18.38 25.70
N LYS A 3 -0.18 -17.58 24.65
CA LYS A 3 -0.38 -17.99 23.24
C LYS A 3 0.63 -17.31 22.30
N ILE A 4 1.80 -16.92 22.81
CA ILE A 4 2.83 -16.13 22.11
C ILE A 4 4.09 -16.97 21.80
N SER A 5 4.02 -18.31 21.84
CA SER A 5 5.18 -19.18 21.52
C SER A 5 4.94 -20.22 20.43
N ARG A 6 4.16 -19.89 19.39
CA ARG A 6 4.12 -20.70 18.16
C ARG A 6 4.77 -19.96 16.99
N ASN A 7 6.03 -20.31 16.71
CA ASN A 7 6.82 -19.94 15.54
C ASN A 7 6.82 -18.44 15.19
N ILE A 8 7.73 -17.71 15.83
CA ILE A 8 8.02 -16.28 15.59
C ILE A 8 8.41 -16.02 14.12
N ILE A 9 8.85 -17.04 13.38
CA ILE A 9 9.16 -16.93 11.96
C ILE A 9 8.26 -17.90 11.21
N SER A 10 7.30 -17.36 10.46
CA SER A 10 6.49 -18.17 9.56
C SER A 10 7.38 -18.79 8.48
N THR A 11 7.06 -19.98 7.98
CA THR A 11 7.81 -20.65 6.89
C THR A 11 8.03 -19.73 5.68
N GLN A 12 7.08 -18.84 5.39
CA GLN A 12 7.18 -17.84 4.33
C GLN A 12 8.25 -16.79 4.60
N SER A 13 8.38 -16.34 5.85
CA SER A 13 9.42 -15.39 6.26
C SER A 13 10.81 -16.05 6.24
N GLN A 14 10.90 -17.34 6.57
CA GLN A 14 12.16 -18.11 6.43
C GLN A 14 12.60 -18.20 4.96
N LEU A 15 11.66 -18.47 4.04
CA LEU A 15 11.94 -18.51 2.61
C LEU A 15 12.38 -17.16 2.05
N PHE A 16 11.82 -16.05 2.56
CA PHE A 16 12.30 -14.71 2.23
C PHE A 16 13.75 -14.48 2.66
N PHE A 17 14.12 -14.84 3.89
CA PHE A 17 15.52 -14.69 4.33
C PHE A 17 16.46 -15.57 3.53
N LEU A 18 16.06 -16.80 3.21
CA LEU A 18 16.84 -17.69 2.35
C LEU A 18 17.07 -17.07 0.97
N SER A 19 16.02 -16.55 0.32
CA SER A 19 16.14 -15.94 -1.00
C SER A 19 16.98 -14.65 -0.99
N ALA A 20 16.87 -13.84 0.07
CA ALA A 20 17.68 -12.64 0.25
C ALA A 20 19.18 -12.98 0.45
N ILE A 21 19.49 -14.05 1.20
CA ILE A 21 20.86 -14.55 1.36
C ILE A 21 21.40 -15.08 0.01
N LEU A 22 20.60 -15.85 -0.73
CA LEU A 22 20.98 -16.34 -2.05
C LEU A 22 21.25 -15.19 -3.03
N LEU A 23 20.44 -14.15 -3.00
CA LEU A 23 20.63 -12.94 -3.80
C LEU A 23 21.93 -12.21 -3.43
N LEU A 24 22.25 -12.11 -2.14
CA LEU A 24 23.50 -11.54 -1.66
C LEU A 24 24.71 -12.34 -2.16
N ILE A 25 24.66 -13.68 -2.03
CA ILE A 25 25.70 -14.58 -2.53
C ILE A 25 25.85 -14.39 -4.04
N ALA A 26 24.75 -14.43 -4.80
CA ALA A 26 24.77 -14.26 -6.24
C ALA A 26 25.41 -12.93 -6.65
N LYS A 27 25.10 -11.82 -5.96
CA LYS A 27 25.70 -10.51 -6.29
C LYS A 27 27.18 -10.42 -5.91
N ILE A 28 27.63 -11.10 -4.86
CA ILE A 28 29.06 -11.14 -4.50
C ILE A 28 29.87 -11.90 -5.55
N PHE A 29 29.36 -13.03 -6.06
CA PHE A 29 30.09 -13.87 -7.01
C PHE A 29 29.96 -13.43 -8.47
N PHE A 30 28.81 -12.88 -8.87
CA PHE A 30 28.51 -12.52 -10.27
C PHE A 30 28.41 -11.00 -10.50
N GLY A 31 28.83 -10.18 -9.52
CA GLY A 31 28.47 -8.77 -9.41
C GLY A 31 28.85 -7.85 -10.57
N SER A 32 29.81 -8.25 -11.40
CA SER A 32 30.35 -7.46 -12.52
C SER A 32 30.05 -8.01 -13.91
N ASP A 33 29.51 -9.22 -14.02
CA ASP A 33 29.39 -9.86 -15.33
C ASP A 33 28.14 -9.35 -16.04
N ASP A 34 28.35 -8.55 -17.08
CA ASP A 34 27.29 -7.95 -17.92
C ASP A 34 26.61 -8.94 -18.86
N THR A 35 26.86 -10.24 -18.70
CA THR A 35 26.21 -11.26 -19.52
C THR A 35 24.69 -11.27 -19.28
N ILE A 36 23.93 -11.51 -20.33
CA ILE A 36 22.47 -11.65 -20.24
C ILE A 36 22.10 -12.75 -19.23
N THR A 37 22.88 -13.83 -19.17
CA THR A 37 22.63 -14.98 -18.28
C THR A 37 22.74 -14.64 -16.80
N THR A 38 23.75 -13.86 -16.40
CA THR A 38 23.94 -13.44 -15.00
C THR A 38 22.84 -12.48 -14.57
N ARG A 39 22.44 -11.55 -15.46
CA ARG A 39 21.30 -10.64 -15.22
C ARG A 39 19.99 -11.41 -14.99
N MET A 40 19.70 -12.42 -15.81
CA MET A 40 18.51 -13.27 -15.64
C MET A 40 18.50 -14.02 -14.30
N ILE A 41 19.64 -14.55 -13.88
CA ILE A 41 19.76 -15.26 -12.59
C ILE A 41 19.49 -14.29 -11.43
N VAL A 42 20.07 -13.09 -11.49
CA VAL A 42 19.85 -12.05 -10.48
C VAL A 42 18.37 -11.63 -10.45
N ASP A 43 17.74 -11.38 -11.59
CA ASP A 43 16.32 -11.03 -11.69
C ASP A 43 15.41 -12.12 -11.13
N LEU A 44 15.74 -13.39 -11.37
CA LEU A 44 15.01 -14.53 -10.81
C LEU A 44 15.09 -14.52 -9.27
N PHE A 45 16.27 -14.28 -8.70
CA PHE A 45 16.43 -14.18 -7.24
C PHE A 45 15.72 -12.97 -6.65
N ILE A 46 15.73 -11.82 -7.34
CA ILE A 46 14.96 -10.63 -6.95
C ILE A 46 13.47 -10.95 -6.95
N GLY A 47 12.97 -11.55 -8.04
CA GLY A 47 11.58 -11.93 -8.21
C GLY A 47 11.12 -12.91 -7.12
N LEU A 48 11.92 -13.93 -6.82
CA LEU A 48 11.66 -14.86 -5.70
C LEU A 48 11.63 -14.14 -4.35
N THR A 49 12.55 -13.20 -4.13
CA THR A 49 12.62 -12.43 -2.88
C THR A 49 11.39 -11.54 -2.70
N ILE A 50 10.98 -10.82 -3.74
CA ILE A 50 9.75 -10.03 -3.74
C ILE A 50 8.53 -10.93 -3.54
N PHE A 51 8.47 -12.08 -4.22
CA PHE A 51 7.35 -13.02 -4.11
C PHE A 51 7.18 -13.56 -2.69
N PHE A 52 8.27 -14.04 -2.05
CA PHE A 52 8.20 -14.54 -0.67
C PHE A 52 7.92 -13.44 0.34
N LEU A 53 8.49 -12.25 0.14
CA LEU A 53 8.17 -11.08 0.96
C LEU A 53 6.68 -10.74 0.87
N ILE A 54 6.12 -10.73 -0.34
CA ILE A 54 4.69 -10.48 -0.56
C ILE A 54 3.84 -11.52 0.17
N LEU A 55 4.18 -12.82 0.05
CA LEU A 55 3.45 -13.88 0.75
C LEU A 55 3.48 -13.70 2.27
N SER A 56 4.65 -13.36 2.82
CA SER A 56 4.83 -13.09 4.26
C SER A 56 3.97 -11.90 4.70
N LEU A 57 3.98 -10.82 3.93
CA LEU A 57 3.21 -9.61 4.22
C LEU A 57 1.69 -9.82 4.07
N ILE A 58 1.22 -10.62 3.11
CA ILE A 58 -0.21 -10.98 2.99
C ILE A 58 -0.69 -11.73 4.24
N LYS A 59 0.14 -12.63 4.78
CA LYS A 59 -0.20 -13.36 6.01
C LYS A 59 -0.22 -12.42 7.21
N PHE A 60 0.76 -11.51 7.31
CA PHE A 60 0.80 -10.48 8.34
C PHE A 60 -0.44 -9.58 8.29
N GLU A 61 -0.84 -9.15 7.10
CA GLU A 61 -2.02 -8.33 6.90
C GLU A 61 -3.31 -9.04 7.31
N LYS A 62 -3.52 -10.30 6.90
CA LYS A 62 -4.71 -11.08 7.30
C LYS A 62 -4.87 -11.22 8.82
N SER A 63 -3.78 -11.11 9.57
CA SER A 63 -3.84 -11.16 11.04
C SER A 63 -4.33 -9.85 11.67
N ARG A 64 -4.40 -8.75 10.92
CA ARG A 64 -4.88 -7.44 11.37
C ARG A 64 -6.13 -7.04 10.58
N SER A 65 -7.27 -6.85 11.23
CA SER A 65 -8.42 -6.17 10.62
C SER A 65 -8.14 -4.66 10.57
N SER A 66 -7.30 -4.24 9.64
CA SER A 66 -6.97 -2.82 9.51
C SER A 66 -8.12 -2.12 8.80
N ALA A 67 -8.68 -1.08 9.41
CA ALA A 67 -9.56 -0.15 8.72
C ALA A 67 -8.80 0.48 7.53
N PRO A 68 -9.49 0.88 6.45
CA PRO A 68 -8.84 1.39 5.23
C PRO A 68 -8.07 2.69 5.47
N LEU A 69 -8.52 3.54 6.39
CA LEU A 69 -7.93 4.85 6.62
C LEU A 69 -6.51 4.79 7.23
N PRO A 70 -6.23 4.01 8.30
CA PRO A 70 -4.87 3.76 8.78
C PRO A 70 -3.92 3.21 7.71
N LEU A 71 -4.42 2.36 6.79
CA LEU A 71 -3.60 1.85 5.68
C LEU A 71 -3.19 2.96 4.72
N VAL A 72 -4.10 3.88 4.37
CA VAL A 72 -3.78 5.05 3.54
C VAL A 72 -2.70 5.91 4.20
N LEU A 73 -2.83 6.15 5.51
CA LEU A 73 -1.83 6.92 6.26
C LEU A 73 -0.45 6.24 6.25
N ASN A 74 -0.39 4.92 6.47
CA ASN A 74 0.86 4.17 6.42
C ASN A 74 1.51 4.22 5.04
N VAL A 75 0.73 4.16 3.96
CA VAL A 75 1.24 4.38 2.60
C VAL A 75 1.86 5.76 2.47
N GLY A 76 1.19 6.81 2.96
CA GLY A 76 1.74 8.16 2.95
C GLY A 76 3.07 8.29 3.70
N ILE A 77 3.19 7.68 4.88
CA ILE A 77 4.43 7.69 5.67
C ILE A 77 5.56 6.95 4.93
N LEU A 78 5.29 5.77 4.40
CA LEU A 78 6.30 4.98 3.67
C LEU A 78 6.68 5.64 2.33
N LEU A 79 5.76 6.35 1.69
CA LEU A 79 6.03 7.11 0.48
C LEU A 79 6.90 8.34 0.77
N ALA A 80 6.68 9.00 1.92
CA ALA A 80 7.58 10.04 2.39
C ALA A 80 8.97 9.48 2.69
N LEU A 81 9.06 8.29 3.33
CA LEU A 81 10.35 7.61 3.52
C LEU A 81 11.05 7.30 2.18
N MET A 82 10.31 6.82 1.18
CA MET A 82 10.85 6.59 -0.16
C MET A 82 11.38 7.87 -0.80
N PHE A 83 10.66 8.99 -0.64
CA PHE A 83 11.11 10.31 -1.07
C PHE A 83 12.40 10.74 -0.39
N PHE A 84 12.51 10.53 0.92
CA PHE A 84 13.76 10.74 1.64
C PHE A 84 14.89 9.88 1.07
N ILE A 85 14.65 8.59 0.81
CA ILE A 85 15.69 7.70 0.25
C ILE A 85 16.16 8.18 -1.13
N ILE A 86 15.25 8.62 -2.01
CA ILE A 86 15.57 9.10 -3.36
C ILE A 86 16.35 10.42 -3.31
N ILE A 87 15.93 11.39 -2.49
CA ILE A 87 16.66 12.66 -2.39
C ILE A 87 18.01 12.48 -1.71
N PHE A 88 18.05 11.73 -0.60
CA PHE A 88 19.28 11.56 0.15
C PHE A 88 20.26 10.62 -0.54
N SER A 89 19.86 9.78 -1.51
CA SER A 89 20.83 8.96 -2.26
C SER A 89 21.84 9.81 -3.01
N ASP A 90 21.43 10.96 -3.53
CA ASP A 90 22.33 11.87 -4.24
C ASP A 90 23.37 12.53 -3.31
N TYR A 91 23.10 12.60 -2.01
CA TYR A 91 24.01 13.18 -1.02
C TYR A 91 24.81 12.13 -0.24
N LEU A 92 24.18 11.00 0.12
CA LEU A 92 24.79 9.96 0.95
C LEU A 92 25.75 9.08 0.15
N LEU A 93 25.36 8.66 -1.06
CA LEU A 93 26.16 7.70 -1.82
C LEU A 93 27.50 8.28 -2.30
N PRO A 94 27.61 9.55 -2.75
CA PRO A 94 28.92 10.11 -3.09
C PRO A 94 29.82 10.28 -1.86
N GLY A 95 29.24 10.54 -0.68
CA GLY A 95 29.99 10.63 0.57
C GLY A 95 30.56 9.28 1.04
N ILE A 96 29.92 8.16 0.66
CA ILE A 96 30.39 6.80 0.94
C ILE A 96 31.34 6.31 -0.16
N PHE A 97 31.10 6.74 -1.40
CA PHE A 97 31.85 6.32 -2.58
C PHE A 97 32.39 7.55 -3.34
N ASP A 98 33.69 7.83 -3.21
CA ASP A 98 34.37 8.98 -3.82
C ASP A 98 34.08 9.19 -5.32
N ASN A 99 33.78 8.11 -6.07
CA ASN A 99 33.35 8.16 -7.45
C ASN A 99 32.35 7.04 -7.81
N ILE A 100 31.05 7.31 -7.61
CA ILE A 100 29.96 6.36 -7.90
C ILE A 100 30.01 5.86 -9.35
N ASN A 101 30.29 6.74 -10.32
CA ASN A 101 30.31 6.37 -11.74
C ASN A 101 31.38 5.33 -12.04
N TYR A 102 32.52 5.37 -11.34
CA TYR A 102 33.54 4.34 -11.42
C TYR A 102 33.09 3.03 -10.75
N ARG A 103 32.50 3.12 -9.54
CA ARG A 103 32.04 1.95 -8.78
C ARG A 103 30.85 1.23 -9.41
N LEU A 104 30.02 1.93 -10.17
CA LEU A 104 28.95 1.34 -11.00
C LEU A 104 29.52 0.41 -12.08
N LYS A 105 30.69 0.76 -12.65
CA LYS A 105 31.36 -0.03 -13.70
C LYS A 105 32.26 -1.12 -13.13
N ASN A 106 32.89 -0.86 -11.99
CA ASN A 106 33.78 -1.80 -11.30
C ASN A 106 33.33 -1.95 -9.85
N PRO A 107 32.30 -2.79 -9.59
CA PRO A 107 31.75 -2.96 -8.26
C PRO A 107 32.74 -3.71 -7.37
N ASP A 108 33.05 -3.14 -6.21
CA ASP A 108 33.78 -3.85 -5.16
C ASP A 108 32.82 -4.58 -4.22
N LEU A 109 33.39 -5.38 -3.30
CA LEU A 109 32.60 -6.14 -2.33
C LEU A 109 31.70 -5.21 -1.49
N VAL A 110 32.23 -4.05 -1.06
CA VAL A 110 31.48 -3.06 -0.27
C VAL A 110 30.30 -2.52 -1.06
N TYR A 111 30.50 -2.12 -2.32
CA TYR A 111 29.43 -1.66 -3.21
C TYR A 111 28.38 -2.75 -3.44
N ASN A 112 28.77 -4.00 -3.66
CA ASN A 112 27.83 -5.11 -3.83
C ASN A 112 26.97 -5.33 -2.58
N LEU A 113 27.56 -5.23 -1.39
CA LEU A 113 26.82 -5.36 -0.13
C LEU A 113 25.83 -4.20 0.06
N VAL A 114 26.29 -2.96 -0.16
CA VAL A 114 25.43 -1.77 -0.03
C VAL A 114 24.31 -1.79 -1.07
N SER A 115 24.59 -2.17 -2.32
CA SER A 115 23.56 -2.25 -3.38
C SER A 115 22.52 -3.32 -3.11
N VAL A 116 22.89 -4.48 -2.57
CA VAL A 116 21.94 -5.51 -2.14
C VAL A 116 21.04 -5.00 -1.01
N LEU A 117 21.61 -4.38 0.03
CA LEU A 117 20.83 -3.82 1.12
C LEU A 117 19.86 -2.74 0.62
N TYR A 118 20.35 -1.87 -0.26
CA TYR A 118 19.55 -0.83 -0.89
C TYR A 118 18.38 -1.41 -1.68
N ALA A 119 18.64 -2.39 -2.55
CA ALA A 119 17.62 -3.07 -3.34
C ALA A 119 16.58 -3.80 -2.46
N LEU A 120 17.00 -4.41 -1.34
CA LEU A 120 16.09 -5.07 -0.40
C LEU A 120 15.16 -4.06 0.30
N VAL A 121 15.66 -2.90 0.70
CA VAL A 121 14.83 -1.83 1.28
C VAL A 121 13.79 -1.35 0.27
N ILE A 122 14.21 -1.07 -0.96
CA ILE A 122 13.31 -0.64 -2.05
C ILE A 122 12.28 -1.73 -2.38
N ALA A 123 12.71 -2.99 -2.50
CA ALA A 123 11.81 -4.13 -2.72
C ALA A 123 10.78 -4.29 -1.58
N GLY A 124 11.19 -4.03 -0.33
CA GLY A 124 10.32 -4.01 0.83
C GLY A 124 9.21 -2.96 0.73
N LEU A 125 9.58 -1.72 0.41
CA LEU A 125 8.64 -0.60 0.24
C LEU A 125 7.63 -0.87 -0.88
N ILE A 126 8.11 -1.30 -2.03
CA ILE A 126 7.29 -1.57 -3.21
C ILE A 126 6.31 -2.70 -2.96
N SER A 127 6.77 -3.77 -2.31
CA SER A 127 5.92 -4.90 -1.97
C SER A 127 4.82 -4.49 -0.98
N TYR A 128 5.14 -3.61 -0.04
CA TYR A 128 4.13 -3.05 0.87
C TYR A 128 3.09 -2.22 0.10
N PHE A 129 3.51 -1.37 -0.83
CA PHE A 129 2.58 -0.60 -1.67
C PHE A 129 1.69 -1.52 -2.50
N LEU A 130 2.26 -2.55 -3.13
CA LEU A 130 1.50 -3.49 -3.94
C LEU A 130 0.45 -4.24 -3.11
N ILE A 131 0.79 -4.62 -1.88
CA ILE A 131 -0.16 -5.29 -0.97
C ILE A 131 -1.26 -4.36 -0.52
N THR A 132 -0.92 -3.10 -0.21
CA THR A 132 -1.92 -2.14 0.22
C THR A 132 -2.89 -1.81 -0.93
N LEU A 133 -2.38 -1.64 -2.15
CA LEU A 133 -3.21 -1.47 -3.35
C LEU A 133 -4.06 -2.71 -3.62
N ARG A 134 -3.49 -3.91 -3.45
CA ARG A 134 -4.24 -5.18 -3.50
C ARG A 134 -5.37 -5.21 -2.48
N HIS A 135 -5.11 -4.77 -1.25
CA HIS A 135 -6.12 -4.72 -0.19
C HIS A 135 -7.27 -3.80 -0.56
N PHE A 136 -6.95 -2.57 -0.99
CA PHE A 136 -7.95 -1.62 -1.42
C PHE A 136 -8.77 -2.09 -2.61
N PHE A 137 -8.15 -2.81 -3.54
CA PHE A 137 -8.85 -3.42 -4.65
C PHE A 137 -9.83 -4.51 -4.17
N PHE A 138 -9.42 -5.43 -3.30
CA PHE A 138 -10.30 -6.53 -2.87
C PHE A 138 -11.34 -6.16 -1.80
N LEU A 139 -11.22 -4.98 -1.18
CA LEU A 139 -12.19 -4.49 -0.20
C LEU A 139 -13.60 -4.40 -0.82
N ASN A 140 -14.54 -5.16 -0.26
CA ASN A 140 -15.95 -5.17 -0.64
C ASN A 140 -16.21 -5.40 -2.15
N GLN A 141 -15.37 -6.16 -2.84
CA GLN A 141 -15.61 -6.55 -4.23
C GLN A 141 -16.29 -7.92 -4.38
N VAL A 142 -17.16 -8.03 -5.39
CA VAL A 142 -17.93 -9.23 -5.75
C VAL A 142 -17.10 -10.29 -6.50
N ARG A 143 -17.64 -11.52 -6.55
CA ARG A 143 -17.04 -12.72 -7.16
C ARG A 143 -16.58 -12.44 -8.61
N ASN A 144 -15.28 -12.61 -8.88
CA ASN A 144 -14.51 -12.44 -10.16
C ASN A 144 -13.47 -11.29 -10.20
N ALA A 145 -13.37 -10.47 -9.15
CA ALA A 145 -12.30 -9.46 -9.00
C ALA A 145 -10.87 -9.99 -9.21
N ARG A 146 -10.62 -11.25 -8.81
CA ARG A 146 -9.27 -11.85 -8.81
C ARG A 146 -8.64 -11.94 -10.19
N ILE A 147 -9.44 -12.17 -11.24
CA ILE A 147 -8.92 -12.34 -12.60
C ILE A 147 -8.29 -11.03 -13.07
N TYR A 148 -9.00 -9.90 -12.93
CA TYR A 148 -8.51 -8.60 -13.38
C TYR A 148 -7.22 -8.16 -12.68
N PHE A 149 -7.17 -8.31 -11.36
CA PHE A 149 -5.97 -7.96 -10.59
C PHE A 149 -4.78 -8.86 -10.94
N ASN A 150 -5.01 -10.17 -11.08
CA ASN A 150 -3.96 -11.11 -11.43
C ASN A 150 -3.45 -10.88 -12.86
N THR A 151 -4.33 -10.59 -13.82
CA THR A 151 -3.92 -10.25 -15.19
C THR A 151 -3.05 -9.00 -15.19
N MET A 152 -3.41 -7.96 -14.42
CA MET A 152 -2.58 -6.76 -14.27
C MET A 152 -1.19 -7.11 -13.71
N LEU A 153 -1.11 -7.93 -12.66
CA LEU A 153 0.18 -8.36 -12.10
C LEU A 153 1.04 -9.14 -13.11
N VAL A 154 0.43 -10.00 -13.92
CA VAL A 154 1.15 -10.72 -14.99
C VAL A 154 1.76 -9.73 -15.98
N PHE A 155 1.01 -8.71 -16.40
CA PHE A 155 1.55 -7.68 -17.29
C PHE A 155 2.64 -6.83 -16.64
N PHE A 156 2.59 -6.58 -15.32
CA PHE A 156 3.68 -5.88 -14.62
C PHE A 156 4.98 -6.68 -14.68
N VAL A 157 4.90 -8.00 -14.44
CA VAL A 157 6.04 -8.90 -14.49
C VAL A 157 6.56 -9.08 -15.91
N LEU A 158 5.68 -9.18 -16.91
CA LEU A 158 6.09 -9.24 -18.31
C LEU A 158 6.78 -7.95 -18.75
N ALA A 159 6.22 -6.79 -18.38
CA ALA A 159 6.83 -5.50 -18.68
C ALA A 159 8.21 -5.37 -18.02
N SER A 160 8.37 -5.78 -16.77
CA SER A 160 9.66 -5.70 -16.08
C SER A 160 10.71 -6.67 -16.63
N LEU A 161 10.35 -7.94 -16.89
CA LEU A 161 11.30 -8.94 -17.39
C LEU A 161 11.70 -8.68 -18.85
N SER A 162 10.79 -8.16 -19.66
CA SER A 162 11.03 -7.92 -21.08
C SER A 162 12.18 -6.94 -21.35
N ILE A 163 12.45 -6.00 -20.43
CA ILE A 163 13.51 -4.99 -20.59
C ILE A 163 14.92 -5.59 -20.62
N ASN A 164 15.13 -6.71 -19.93
CA ASN A 164 16.40 -7.43 -19.91
C ASN A 164 16.50 -8.48 -21.02
N LEU A 165 15.36 -9.05 -21.43
CA LEU A 165 15.29 -10.08 -22.47
C LEU A 165 15.45 -9.54 -23.90
N LEU A 166 14.97 -8.32 -24.15
CA LEU A 166 14.77 -7.78 -25.50
C LEU A 166 15.54 -6.47 -25.68
N GLN A 167 16.87 -6.54 -25.55
CA GLN A 167 17.75 -5.39 -25.73
C GLN A 167 18.04 -5.08 -27.21
N ASP A 168 17.63 -5.93 -28.15
CA ASP A 168 17.73 -5.67 -29.58
C ASP A 168 16.81 -4.51 -29.99
N GLU A 169 17.35 -3.53 -30.72
CA GLU A 169 16.61 -2.33 -31.16
C GLU A 169 15.31 -2.69 -31.93
N SER A 170 15.32 -3.79 -32.69
CA SER A 170 14.18 -4.28 -33.46
C SER A 170 13.02 -4.79 -32.59
N LEU A 171 13.29 -5.21 -31.35
CA LEU A 171 12.32 -5.77 -30.41
C LEU A 171 11.98 -4.83 -29.25
N SER A 172 12.55 -3.62 -29.25
CA SER A 172 12.32 -2.57 -28.25
C SER A 172 10.84 -2.16 -28.08
N PHE A 173 10.00 -2.40 -29.09
CA PHE A 173 8.56 -2.12 -29.02
C PHE A 173 7.81 -3.04 -28.04
N ILE A 174 8.33 -4.24 -27.75
CA ILE A 174 7.64 -5.25 -26.93
C ILE A 174 7.55 -4.80 -25.45
N PRO A 175 8.66 -4.42 -24.77
CA PRO A 175 8.59 -3.87 -23.41
C PRO A 175 7.65 -2.66 -23.29
N THR A 176 7.71 -1.74 -24.25
CA THR A 176 6.84 -0.56 -24.29
C THR A 176 5.37 -0.95 -24.42
N THR A 177 5.05 -1.94 -25.25
CA THR A 177 3.68 -2.45 -25.41
C THR A 177 3.15 -3.03 -24.10
N PHE A 178 3.91 -3.90 -23.43
CA PHE A 178 3.50 -4.45 -22.14
C PHE A 178 3.35 -3.38 -21.06
N PHE A 179 4.20 -2.36 -21.08
CA PHE A 179 4.10 -1.21 -20.18
C PHE A 179 2.81 -0.40 -20.42
N ILE A 180 2.47 -0.09 -21.68
CA ILE A 180 1.23 0.63 -22.03
C ILE A 180 0.00 -0.20 -21.61
N VAL A 181 -0.01 -1.51 -21.90
CA VAL A 181 -1.10 -2.40 -21.48
C VAL A 181 -1.22 -2.44 -19.95
N SER A 182 -0.09 -2.43 -19.23
CA SER A 182 -0.08 -2.35 -17.77
C SER A 182 -0.75 -1.07 -17.27
N ILE A 183 -0.45 0.10 -17.87
CA ILE A 183 -1.07 1.38 -17.52
C ILE A 183 -2.59 1.36 -17.75
N LEU A 184 -3.04 0.82 -18.88
CA LEU A 184 -4.48 0.69 -19.16
C LEU A 184 -5.16 -0.18 -18.10
N LEU A 185 -4.59 -1.35 -17.79
CA LEU A 185 -5.12 -2.24 -16.75
C LEU A 185 -5.11 -1.61 -15.36
N MET A 186 -4.09 -0.80 -15.02
CA MET A 186 -4.06 -0.02 -13.78
C MET A 186 -5.24 0.94 -13.70
N ALA A 187 -5.49 1.73 -14.75
CA ALA A 187 -6.59 2.69 -14.79
C ALA A 187 -7.94 1.98 -14.62
N PHE A 188 -8.17 0.86 -15.31
CA PHE A 188 -9.40 0.07 -15.14
C PHE A 188 -9.57 -0.50 -13.73
N ASN A 189 -8.49 -0.99 -13.11
CA ASN A 189 -8.56 -1.51 -11.74
C ASN A 189 -8.82 -0.39 -10.72
N SER A 190 -8.26 0.80 -10.92
CA SER A 190 -8.38 1.92 -10.00
C SER A 190 -9.76 2.58 -9.96
N ILE A 191 -10.61 2.43 -10.99
CA ILE A 191 -11.98 2.98 -10.99
C ILE A 191 -12.91 2.26 -10.00
N ARG A 192 -12.62 1.00 -9.66
CA ARG A 192 -13.52 0.15 -8.86
C ARG A 192 -13.33 0.31 -7.35
N ILE A 193 -13.59 1.51 -6.83
CA ILE A 193 -13.43 1.83 -5.40
C ILE A 193 -14.79 1.80 -4.69
N SER A 194 -15.18 0.63 -4.16
CA SER A 194 -16.48 0.43 -3.49
C SER A 194 -16.49 0.84 -2.01
N TRP A 195 -15.33 0.84 -1.35
CA TRP A 195 -15.25 1.03 0.10
C TRP A 195 -15.52 2.47 0.57
N ILE A 196 -15.36 3.47 -0.31
CA ILE A 196 -15.60 4.90 0.01
C ILE A 196 -17.04 5.16 0.47
N ALA A 197 -18.01 4.39 -0.03
CA ALA A 197 -19.42 4.58 0.28
C ALA A 197 -19.71 4.45 1.79
N PHE A 198 -18.91 3.66 2.52
CA PHE A 198 -19.13 3.34 3.93
C PHE A 198 -18.44 4.30 4.92
N LEU A 199 -17.70 5.31 4.44
CA LEU A 199 -17.02 6.26 5.32
C LEU A 199 -17.93 7.42 5.72
N ALA A 200 -17.77 7.87 6.97
CA ALA A 200 -18.44 9.06 7.48
C ALA A 200 -17.90 10.34 6.82
N LYS A 201 -18.67 11.45 6.83
CA LYS A 201 -18.25 12.73 6.23
C LYS A 201 -16.87 13.21 6.71
N LYS A 202 -16.60 13.12 8.01
CA LYS A 202 -15.30 13.53 8.60
C LYS A 202 -14.13 12.72 8.04
N GLU A 203 -14.31 11.41 7.89
CA GLU A 203 -13.27 10.53 7.37
C GLU A 203 -13.05 10.74 5.86
N LYS A 204 -14.11 11.03 5.10
CA LYS A 204 -14.01 11.38 3.67
C LYS A 204 -13.21 12.66 3.44
N ILE A 205 -13.39 13.70 4.27
CA ILE A 205 -12.61 14.94 4.18
C ILE A 205 -11.13 14.66 4.45
N TYR A 206 -10.82 13.88 5.50
CA TYR A 206 -9.46 13.50 5.83
C TYR A 206 -8.81 12.63 4.72
N LEU A 207 -9.58 11.69 4.16
CA LEU A 207 -9.14 10.86 3.04
C LEU A 207 -8.86 11.69 1.79
N LEU A 208 -9.68 12.71 1.51
CA LEU A 208 -9.48 13.61 0.37
C LEU A 208 -8.15 14.36 0.48
N LEU A 209 -7.85 14.95 1.65
CA LEU A 209 -6.56 15.61 1.88
C LEU A 209 -5.38 14.64 1.77
N LEU A 210 -5.49 13.43 2.37
CA LEU A 210 -4.44 12.42 2.28
C LEU A 210 -4.21 11.96 0.84
N SER A 211 -5.27 11.67 0.09
CA SER A 211 -5.17 11.21 -1.31
C SER A 211 -4.49 12.25 -2.20
N PHE A 212 -4.75 13.55 -2.00
CA PHE A 212 -4.08 14.63 -2.72
C PHE A 212 -2.58 14.70 -2.39
N GLY A 213 -2.24 14.66 -1.09
CA GLY A 213 -0.84 14.66 -0.64
C GLY A 213 -0.06 13.43 -1.14
N ILE A 214 -0.65 12.25 -1.03
CA ILE A 214 -0.05 10.98 -1.48
C ILE A 214 0.14 10.98 -3.00
N THR A 215 -0.85 11.44 -3.78
CA THR A 215 -0.73 11.53 -5.24
C THR A 215 0.41 12.45 -5.64
N THR A 216 0.50 13.63 -5.02
CA THR A 216 1.60 14.58 -5.24
C THR A 216 2.96 13.94 -4.91
N LEU A 217 3.07 13.25 -3.78
CA LEU A 217 4.30 12.56 -3.40
C LEU A 217 4.68 11.44 -4.38
N PHE A 218 3.73 10.68 -4.91
CA PHE A 218 4.02 9.68 -5.95
C PHE A 218 4.59 10.34 -7.21
N ILE A 219 3.97 11.42 -7.68
CA ILE A 219 4.42 12.15 -8.87
C ILE A 219 5.82 12.71 -8.66
N VAL A 220 6.06 13.38 -7.53
CA VAL A 220 7.37 13.94 -7.19
C VAL A 220 8.43 12.84 -7.13
N ASN A 221 8.12 11.68 -6.53
CA ASN A 221 9.04 10.54 -6.51
C ASN A 221 9.34 10.00 -7.91
N ILE A 222 8.34 9.92 -8.80
CA ILE A 222 8.53 9.49 -10.19
C ILE A 222 9.46 10.45 -10.91
N VAL A 223 9.23 11.76 -10.78
CA VAL A 223 10.05 12.81 -11.42
C VAL A 223 11.49 12.78 -10.88
N ASN A 224 11.67 12.65 -9.56
CA ASN A 224 13.00 12.57 -8.96
C ASN A 224 13.71 11.24 -9.25
N SER A 225 12.99 10.20 -9.66
CA SER A 225 13.55 8.92 -10.11
C SER A 225 13.93 8.90 -11.59
N ALA A 226 14.04 10.07 -12.24
CA ALA A 226 14.51 10.20 -13.61
C ALA A 226 15.93 9.65 -13.80
N GLU A 227 16.30 9.39 -15.06
CA GLU A 227 17.52 8.65 -15.45
C GLU A 227 18.81 9.17 -14.82
N ASP A 228 18.92 10.48 -14.63
CA ASP A 228 20.15 11.11 -14.13
C ASP A 228 20.37 10.96 -12.62
N ASN A 229 19.34 10.60 -11.84
CA ASN A 229 19.47 10.47 -10.38
C ASN A 229 20.31 9.24 -9.98
N ILE A 230 21.16 9.36 -8.95
CA ILE A 230 21.98 8.24 -8.45
C ILE A 230 21.09 7.06 -8.00
N TYR A 231 19.91 7.33 -7.43
CA TYR A 231 18.88 6.33 -7.14
C TYR A 231 18.59 5.45 -8.36
N SER A 232 18.28 6.11 -9.49
CA SER A 232 17.89 5.47 -10.74
C SER A 232 19.07 4.68 -11.31
N GLN A 233 20.27 5.26 -11.30
CA GLN A 233 21.48 4.61 -11.79
C GLN A 233 21.84 3.36 -10.95
N MET A 234 21.74 3.45 -9.62
CA MET A 234 22.03 2.34 -8.71
C MET A 234 21.04 1.18 -8.89
N LEU A 235 19.74 1.47 -9.00
CA LEU A 235 18.74 0.44 -9.28
C LEU A 235 18.93 -0.15 -10.69
N ASN A 236 19.25 0.67 -11.68
CA ASN A 236 19.49 0.21 -13.04
C ASN A 236 20.71 -0.72 -13.12
N ALA A 237 21.81 -0.38 -12.43
CA ALA A 237 23.00 -1.22 -12.34
C ALA A 237 22.78 -2.48 -11.49
N PHE A 238 21.85 -2.42 -10.53
CA PHE A 238 21.48 -3.59 -9.75
C PHE A 238 20.62 -4.57 -10.58
N SER A 239 19.52 -4.08 -11.15
CA SER A 239 18.63 -4.80 -12.07
C SER A 239 17.70 -3.81 -12.80
N PRO A 240 17.79 -3.70 -14.13
CA PRO A 240 16.86 -2.90 -14.93
C PRO A 240 15.39 -3.34 -14.76
N SER A 241 15.15 -4.65 -14.62
CA SER A 241 13.82 -5.20 -14.34
C SER A 241 13.26 -4.71 -13.00
N LEU A 242 14.07 -4.66 -11.94
CA LEU A 242 13.64 -4.12 -10.65
C LEU A 242 13.24 -2.65 -10.80
N ARG A 243 14.08 -1.82 -11.45
CA ARG A 243 13.80 -0.40 -11.71
C ARG A 243 12.46 -0.22 -12.44
N GLN A 244 12.25 -0.97 -13.52
CA GLN A 244 11.00 -0.93 -14.28
C GLN A 244 9.79 -1.31 -13.41
N PHE A 245 9.93 -2.37 -12.60
CA PHE A 245 8.88 -2.80 -11.68
C PHE A 245 8.55 -1.75 -10.62
N VAL A 246 9.57 -1.06 -10.07
CA VAL A 246 9.38 0.08 -9.16
C VAL A 246 8.53 1.15 -9.83
N GLN A 247 8.92 1.57 -11.03
CA GLN A 247 8.26 2.65 -11.77
C GLN A 247 6.79 2.31 -12.06
N ILE A 248 6.52 1.08 -12.50
CA ILE A 248 5.16 0.56 -12.72
C ILE A 248 4.32 0.69 -11.46
N ILE A 249 4.84 0.31 -10.29
CA ILE A 249 4.09 0.37 -9.02
C ILE A 249 3.89 1.81 -8.55
N MET A 250 4.87 2.69 -8.76
CA MET A 250 4.74 4.11 -8.45
C MET A 250 3.67 4.78 -9.31
N ILE A 251 3.62 4.45 -10.60
CA ILE A 251 2.56 4.91 -11.51
C ILE A 251 1.20 4.37 -11.06
N TYR A 252 1.12 3.08 -10.72
CA TYR A 252 -0.13 2.48 -10.25
C TYR A 252 -0.63 3.17 -8.97
N GLY A 253 0.26 3.44 -8.01
CA GLY A 253 -0.05 4.20 -6.81
C GLY A 253 -0.58 5.61 -7.13
N SER A 254 0.11 6.35 -8.00
CA SER A 254 -0.32 7.67 -8.44
C SER A 254 -1.73 7.65 -9.07
N VAL A 255 -1.96 6.77 -10.03
CA VAL A 255 -3.26 6.63 -10.72
C VAL A 255 -4.36 6.23 -9.74
N TYR A 256 -4.08 5.28 -8.84
CA TYR A 256 -5.03 4.83 -7.84
C TYR A 256 -5.44 5.96 -6.88
N PHE A 257 -4.48 6.68 -6.29
CA PHE A 257 -4.77 7.76 -5.35
C PHE A 257 -5.37 9.00 -6.04
N LEU A 258 -5.06 9.24 -7.31
CA LEU A 258 -5.71 10.28 -8.12
C LEU A 258 -7.20 9.96 -8.33
N ILE A 259 -7.52 8.71 -8.70
CA ILE A 259 -8.92 8.29 -8.85
C ILE A 259 -9.63 8.29 -7.50
N LEU A 260 -8.94 7.89 -6.41
CA LEU A 260 -9.46 7.98 -5.05
C LEU A 260 -9.81 9.43 -4.66
N PHE A 261 -8.96 10.39 -5.03
CA PHE A 261 -9.23 11.81 -4.80
C PHE A 261 -10.51 12.27 -5.51
N PHE A 262 -10.64 11.99 -6.81
CA PHE A 262 -11.82 12.43 -7.56
C PHE A 262 -13.10 11.72 -7.10
N THR A 263 -13.04 10.41 -6.85
CA THR A 263 -14.20 9.64 -6.37
C THR A 263 -14.65 10.11 -5.00
N THR A 264 -13.73 10.38 -4.07
CA THR A 264 -14.07 10.94 -2.75
C THR A 264 -14.68 12.33 -2.85
N LEU A 265 -14.19 13.19 -3.76
CA LEU A 265 -14.76 14.51 -4.03
C LEU A 265 -16.24 14.42 -4.47
N PHE A 266 -16.56 13.50 -5.39
CA PHE A 266 -17.94 13.30 -5.86
C PHE A 266 -18.86 12.65 -4.82
N HIS A 267 -18.31 11.85 -3.91
CA HIS A 267 -19.06 11.22 -2.82
C HIS A 267 -19.24 12.11 -1.57
N LEU A 268 -18.65 13.31 -1.55
CA LEU A 268 -18.75 14.23 -0.42
C LEU A 268 -20.17 14.81 -0.24
N PRO A 269 -20.87 15.31 -1.29
CA PRO A 269 -22.22 15.86 -1.14
C PRO A 269 -23.24 14.81 -0.72
N THR A 270 -23.08 13.57 -1.21
CA THR A 270 -23.98 12.46 -0.87
C THR A 270 -23.78 11.97 0.58
N ALA A 271 -22.57 12.10 1.13
CA ALA A 271 -22.31 11.79 2.54
C ALA A 271 -23.07 12.72 3.49
N GLU A 272 -23.21 13.99 3.14
CA GLU A 272 -23.94 14.97 3.94
C GLU A 272 -25.44 14.68 4.00
N ALA A 273 -26.05 14.29 2.87
CA ALA A 273 -27.44 13.89 2.83
C ALA A 273 -27.69 12.62 3.66
N TYR A 274 -26.77 11.64 3.60
CA TYR A 274 -26.86 10.41 4.38
C TYR A 274 -26.69 10.66 5.89
N ASP A 275 -25.68 11.44 6.28
CA ASP A 275 -25.42 11.78 7.69
C ASP A 275 -26.60 12.55 8.30
N ARG A 276 -27.22 13.47 7.54
CA ARG A 276 -28.43 14.18 7.97
C ARG A 276 -29.60 13.22 8.22
N LYS A 277 -29.80 12.23 7.34
CA LYS A 277 -30.85 11.21 7.51
C LYS A 277 -30.57 10.27 8.70
N ALA A 278 -29.31 9.88 8.91
CA ALA A 278 -28.93 9.10 10.08
C ALA A 278 -29.16 9.87 11.39
N GLN A 279 -28.85 11.17 11.41
CA GLN A 279 -29.16 12.04 12.55
C GLN A 279 -30.67 12.18 12.77
N GLU A 280 -31.46 12.39 11.72
CA GLU A 280 -32.93 12.43 11.81
C GLU A 280 -33.49 11.13 12.43
N VAL A 281 -33.02 9.96 12.00
CA VAL A 281 -33.45 8.67 12.54
C VAL A 281 -33.03 8.48 14.01
N THR A 282 -31.80 8.83 14.37
CA THR A 282 -31.31 8.74 15.75
C THR A 282 -32.09 9.68 16.68
N SER A 283 -32.41 10.89 16.19
CA SER A 283 -33.21 11.87 16.92
C SER A 283 -34.63 11.35 17.16
N LEU A 284 -35.23 10.71 16.15
CA LEU A 284 -36.55 10.07 16.28
C LEU A 284 -36.53 8.89 17.25
N GLN A 285 -35.49 8.05 17.24
CA GLN A 285 -35.33 6.97 18.21
C GLN A 285 -35.22 7.51 19.64
N TYR A 286 -34.42 8.57 19.84
CA TYR A 286 -34.28 9.22 21.14
C TYR A 286 -35.59 9.85 21.60
N PHE A 287 -36.31 10.52 20.70
CA PHE A 287 -37.62 11.09 20.99
C PHE A 287 -38.66 10.00 21.30
N SER A 288 -38.67 8.89 20.56
CA SER A 288 -39.51 7.73 20.87
C SER A 288 -39.21 7.17 22.25
N LYS A 289 -37.93 7.04 22.61
CA LYS A 289 -37.50 6.59 23.94
C LYS A 289 -37.98 7.55 25.03
N LEU A 290 -37.80 8.86 24.84
CA LEU A 290 -38.28 9.88 25.76
C LEU A 290 -39.80 9.86 25.90
N ILE A 291 -40.56 9.69 24.81
CA ILE A 291 -42.02 9.55 24.90
C ILE A 291 -42.38 8.34 25.73
N THR A 292 -41.76 7.17 25.51
CA THR A 292 -42.05 5.96 26.29
C THR A 292 -41.70 6.16 27.76
N GLU A 293 -40.55 6.76 28.06
CA GLU A 293 -40.07 7.02 29.43
C GLU A 293 -40.89 8.11 30.15
N VAL A 294 -41.41 9.10 29.42
CA VAL A 294 -42.32 10.13 29.93
C VAL A 294 -43.77 9.65 29.99
N LEU A 295 -44.19 8.67 29.18
CA LEU A 295 -45.52 8.05 29.29
C LEU A 295 -45.66 7.19 30.54
N ASP A 296 -44.56 6.71 31.11
CA ASP A 296 -44.50 6.14 32.46
C ASP A 296 -44.60 7.20 33.58
N PHE A 297 -45.02 8.44 33.28
CA PHE A 297 -45.35 9.43 34.32
C PHE A 297 -46.36 8.90 35.32
N ASN A 298 -47.30 8.04 34.89
CA ASN A 298 -48.28 7.44 35.79
C ASN A 298 -47.61 6.46 36.76
N GLU A 299 -46.67 5.64 36.30
CA GLU A 299 -45.93 4.70 37.14
C GLU A 299 -44.95 5.46 38.06
N LEU A 300 -44.31 6.52 37.56
CA LEU A 300 -43.43 7.41 38.34
C LEU A 300 -44.21 8.19 39.40
N ALA A 301 -45.39 8.72 39.06
CA ALA A 301 -46.26 9.43 40.00
C ALA A 301 -46.85 8.48 41.04
N GLU A 302 -47.23 7.26 40.66
CA GLU A 302 -47.72 6.22 41.58
C GLU A 302 -46.61 5.81 42.54
N THR A 303 -45.38 5.61 42.04
CA THR A 303 -44.22 5.27 42.87
C THR A 303 -43.84 6.41 43.83
N VAL A 304 -43.85 7.66 43.38
CA VAL A 304 -43.57 8.83 44.25
C VAL A 304 -44.68 9.03 45.27
N THR A 305 -45.94 8.80 44.91
CA THR A 305 -47.08 8.89 45.83
C THR A 305 -47.05 7.77 46.87
N GLU A 306 -46.69 6.55 46.48
CA GLU A 306 -46.55 5.39 47.37
C GLU A 306 -45.37 5.59 48.34
N ILE A 307 -44.23 6.11 47.85
CA ILE A 307 -43.08 6.48 48.69
C ILE A 307 -43.43 7.62 49.65
N ALA A 308 -44.17 8.64 49.20
CA ALA A 308 -44.63 9.75 50.05
C ALA A 308 -45.66 9.31 51.11
N GLN A 309 -46.57 8.37 50.78
CA GLN A 309 -47.47 7.73 51.75
C GLN A 309 -46.70 6.92 52.79
N LYS A 310 -45.68 6.16 52.37
CA LYS A 310 -44.84 5.36 53.28
C LYS A 310 -44.01 6.23 54.23
N LEU A 311 -43.50 7.36 53.76
CA LEU A 311 -42.67 8.30 54.54
C LEU A 311 -43.48 9.23 55.44
N SER A 312 -44.69 9.64 55.05
CA SER A 312 -45.52 10.54 55.86
C SER A 312 -46.26 9.84 57.00
N GLY A 313 -46.24 8.51 57.07
CA GLY A 313 -46.94 7.73 58.11
C GLY A 313 -48.46 7.90 58.09
N SER A 314 -49.00 8.55 57.05
CA SER A 314 -50.41 8.87 56.91
C SER A 314 -51.14 7.70 56.26
N LYS A 315 -51.82 6.90 57.08
CA LYS A 315 -52.98 6.12 56.63
C LYS A 315 -54.15 7.09 56.47
N ALA A 316 -54.43 7.53 55.26
CA ALA A 316 -55.72 8.13 54.93
C ALA A 316 -56.58 7.07 54.24
N ALA A 317 -57.80 6.90 54.77
CA ALA A 317 -58.85 5.99 54.30
C ALA A 317 -59.41 6.39 52.91
#